data_AF-A0A2S6N7K7-F1
#
_entry.id   AF-A0A2S6N7K7-F1
#
_cell.length_a   1.000
_cell.length_b   1.000
_cell.length_c   1.000
_cell.angle_alpha   90.00
_cell.angle_beta   90.00
_cell.angle_gamma   90.00
#
_symmetry.space_group_name_H-M   'P 1'
#
loop_
_entity.id
_entity.type
_entity.pdbx_description
1 polymer ?
#
loop_
_entity_poly.entity_id
_entity_poly.type
_entity_poly.pdbx_seq_one_letter_code
_entity_poly.pdbx_strand_id
1 'polypeptide(L)'
;MALPIMPDLAQIPAPLAQLLASPDFSNRLGTPAALAVQDSAKAELDRLAPFSAPVSAGVLTLWIAPIMASVANPRSPEAFQPWFAALQMAVAYIPAAAFNESTQRIALQTFKMFPTAADVCEVVADASRSIVDRVEALKAIINAKPRGGAHA
;
A
#
# COMPACT_ATOMS: atom_id res chain seq x y z
N MET A 1 17.95 -10.75 -1.36
CA MET A 1 17.40 -9.39 -1.47
C MET A 1 16.57 -9.16 -0.21
N ALA A 2 16.98 -8.26 0.68
CA ALA A 2 16.22 -8.00 1.90
C ALA A 2 15.00 -7.14 1.56
N LEU A 3 13.83 -7.46 2.15
CA LEU A 3 12.66 -6.60 2.01
C LEU A 3 12.94 -5.27 2.73
N PRO A 4 12.65 -4.11 2.11
CA PRO A 4 12.84 -2.83 2.76
C PRO A 4 11.98 -2.78 4.02
N ILE A 5 12.58 -2.38 5.15
CA ILE A 5 11.84 -2.16 6.41
C ILE A 5 10.83 -1.04 6.13
N MET A 6 9.54 -1.36 6.23
CA MET A 6 8.51 -0.35 6.11
C MET A 6 8.65 0.64 7.26
N PRO A 7 8.76 1.94 6.98
CA PRO A 7 8.66 2.96 8.01
C PRO A 7 7.26 2.89 8.63
N ASP A 8 7.16 3.13 9.94
CA ASP A 8 5.89 3.11 10.66
C ASP A 8 4.88 4.03 9.98
N LEU A 9 3.88 3.42 9.32
CA LEU A 9 2.85 4.13 8.60
C LEU A 9 1.85 4.82 9.53
N ALA A 10 1.93 4.62 10.86
CA ALA A 10 1.13 5.37 11.81
C ALA A 10 1.62 6.80 12.02
N GLN A 11 2.87 7.12 11.67
CA GLN A 11 3.42 8.45 11.84
C GLN A 11 3.12 9.32 10.61
N ILE A 12 2.00 10.02 10.67
CA ILE A 12 1.79 11.21 9.86
C ILE A 12 2.59 12.35 10.52
N PRO A 13 3.42 13.11 9.79
CA PRO A 13 4.09 14.27 10.36
C PRO A 13 3.07 15.19 11.06
N ALA A 14 3.35 15.61 12.29
CA ALA A 14 2.43 16.42 13.10
C ALA A 14 1.80 17.64 12.35
N PRO A 15 2.54 18.35 11.46
CA PRO A 15 1.96 19.43 10.66
C PRO A 15 0.86 18.99 9.69
N LEU A 16 0.96 17.77 9.13
CA LEU A 16 -0.06 17.21 8.24
C LEU A 16 -1.31 16.78 9.04
N ALA A 17 -1.11 16.16 10.21
CA ALA A 17 -2.21 15.67 11.05
C ALA A 17 -3.08 16.82 11.59
N GLN A 18 -2.46 17.91 12.05
CA GLN A 18 -3.19 19.08 12.56
C GLN A 18 -4.03 19.80 11.49
N LEU A 19 -3.58 19.75 10.24
CA LEU A 19 -4.21 20.48 9.15
C LEU A 19 -5.34 19.67 8.49
N LEU A 20 -5.19 18.34 8.38
CA LEU A 20 -6.27 17.43 7.98
C LEU A 20 -7.44 17.45 8.97
N ALA A 21 -7.16 17.75 10.24
CA ALA A 21 -8.17 17.95 11.27
C ALA A 21 -8.86 19.34 11.20
N SER A 22 -8.36 20.27 10.38
CA SER A 22 -8.91 21.62 10.26
C SER A 22 -9.99 21.69 9.16
N PRO A 23 -11.25 22.02 9.52
CA PRO A 23 -12.35 22.11 8.55
C PRO A 23 -12.17 23.24 7.51
N ASP A 24 -11.22 24.16 7.75
CA ASP A 24 -10.97 25.35 6.93
C ASP A 24 -9.79 25.22 5.96
N PHE A 25 -9.21 24.02 5.79
CA PHE A 25 -8.04 23.85 4.92
C PHE A 25 -8.28 24.41 3.51
N SER A 26 -9.46 24.16 2.92
CA SER A 26 -9.82 24.68 1.59
C SER A 26 -9.85 26.20 1.48
N ASN A 27 -10.15 26.92 2.58
CA ASN A 27 -10.21 28.39 2.63
C ASN A 27 -8.83 29.03 2.83
N ARG A 28 -7.81 28.23 3.22
CA ARG A 28 -6.43 28.70 3.48
C ARG A 28 -5.44 28.35 2.36
N LEU A 29 -5.92 27.75 1.27
CA LEU A 29 -5.12 27.42 0.10
C LEU A 29 -4.53 28.70 -0.52
N GLY A 30 -3.21 28.73 -0.72
CA GLY A 30 -2.46 29.91 -1.19
C GLY A 30 -1.73 30.69 -0.09
N THR A 31 -1.95 30.35 1.19
CA THR A 31 -1.14 30.89 2.29
C THR A 31 0.23 30.18 2.38
N PRO A 32 1.27 30.83 2.95
CA PRO A 32 2.56 30.17 3.19
C PRO A 32 2.45 28.86 3.98
N ALA A 33 1.50 28.79 4.92
CA ALA A 33 1.22 27.58 5.70
C ALA A 33 0.66 26.45 4.83
N ALA A 34 -0.25 26.75 3.89
CA ALA A 34 -0.79 25.74 2.97
C ALA A 34 0.26 25.27 1.95
N LEU A 35 1.15 26.16 1.49
CA LEU A 35 2.27 25.78 0.62
C LEU A 35 3.27 24.86 1.35
N ALA A 36 3.63 25.17 2.60
CA ALA A 36 4.50 24.32 3.40
C ALA A 36 3.91 22.91 3.63
N VAL A 37 2.59 22.80 3.74
CA VAL A 37 1.88 21.51 3.84
C VAL A 37 1.96 20.75 2.53
N GLN A 38 1.73 21.41 1.38
CA GLN A 38 1.86 20.77 0.08
C GLN A 38 3.28 20.26 -0.15
N ASP A 39 4.30 21.02 0.26
CA ASP A 39 5.70 20.60 0.13
C ASP A 39 6.03 19.45 1.09
N SER A 40 5.49 19.46 2.31
CA SER A 40 5.61 18.32 3.23
C SER A 40 4.92 17.06 2.69
N ALA A 41 3.76 17.21 2.05
CA ALA A 41 3.04 16.10 1.43
C ALA A 41 3.78 15.53 0.22
N LYS A 42 4.43 16.37 -0.60
CA LYS A 42 5.30 15.92 -1.71
C LYS A 42 6.49 15.12 -1.19
N ALA A 43 7.21 15.65 -0.20
CA ALA A 43 8.36 14.97 0.39
C ALA A 43 7.97 13.59 0.97
N GLU A 44 6.80 13.52 1.60
CA GLU A 44 6.26 12.27 2.12
C GLU A 44 5.82 11.30 1.02
N LEU A 45 5.22 11.81 -0.06
CA LEU A 45 4.86 11.00 -1.22
C LEU A 45 6.10 10.41 -1.91
N ASP A 46 7.16 11.21 -2.08
CA ASP A 46 8.44 10.75 -2.65
C ASP A 46 9.09 9.67 -1.77
N ARG A 47 8.99 9.82 -0.45
CA ARG A 47 9.45 8.81 0.52
C ARG A 47 8.66 7.50 0.43
N LEU A 48 7.36 7.57 0.13
CA LEU A 48 6.47 6.40 -0.01
C LEU A 48 6.52 5.76 -1.41
N ALA A 49 7.01 6.47 -2.43
CA ALA A 49 7.02 6.01 -3.81
C ALA A 49 7.59 4.58 -3.99
N PRO A 50 8.72 4.20 -3.36
CA PRO A 50 9.27 2.84 -3.46
C PRO A 50 8.35 1.76 -2.86
N PHE A 51 7.53 2.11 -1.87
CA PHE A 51 6.64 1.20 -1.16
C PHE A 51 5.27 1.07 -1.84
N SER A 52 4.86 2.10 -2.58
CA SER A 52 3.63 2.12 -3.38
C SER A 52 3.76 1.44 -4.75
N ALA A 53 4.99 1.08 -5.15
CA ALA A 53 5.22 0.40 -6.42
C ALA A 53 4.52 -0.97 -6.43
N PRO A 54 3.94 -1.39 -7.58
CA PRO A 54 3.33 -2.70 -7.72
C PRO A 54 4.28 -3.84 -7.35
N VAL A 55 3.72 -4.91 -6.79
CA VAL A 55 4.49 -6.11 -6.46
C VAL A 55 5.14 -6.72 -7.70
N SER A 56 6.41 -7.10 -7.58
CA SER A 56 7.13 -7.80 -8.64
C SER A 56 7.03 -9.32 -8.47
N ALA A 57 7.26 -10.05 -9.55
CA ALA A 57 7.35 -11.50 -9.55
C ALA A 57 8.32 -12.03 -8.46
N GLY A 58 9.49 -11.39 -8.33
CA GLY A 58 10.51 -11.81 -7.36
C GLY A 58 10.06 -11.66 -5.91
N VAL A 59 9.40 -10.54 -5.58
CA VAL A 59 8.85 -10.32 -4.23
C VAL A 59 7.74 -11.33 -3.93
N LEU A 60 6.84 -11.54 -4.89
CA LEU A 60 5.74 -12.49 -4.75
C LEU A 60 6.25 -13.93 -4.56
N THR A 61 7.28 -14.34 -5.30
CA THR A 61 7.92 -15.66 -5.15
C THR A 61 8.48 -15.86 -3.74
N LEU A 62 9.22 -14.86 -3.22
CA LEU A 62 9.79 -14.93 -1.88
C LEU A 62 8.71 -14.97 -0.80
N TRP A 63 7.63 -14.22 -1.02
CA TRP A 63 6.51 -14.17 -0.08
C TRP A 63 5.71 -15.47 -0.06
N ILE A 64 5.48 -16.12 -1.21
CA ILE A 64 4.65 -17.33 -1.30
C ILE A 64 5.39 -18.63 -0.93
N ALA A 65 6.71 -18.67 -1.10
CA ALA A 65 7.51 -19.88 -0.87
C ALA A 65 7.27 -20.57 0.50
N PRO A 66 7.29 -19.86 1.66
CA PRO A 66 7.02 -20.52 2.94
C PRO A 66 5.57 -20.99 3.08
N ILE A 67 4.62 -20.30 2.45
CA ILE A 67 3.21 -20.71 2.46
C ILE A 67 3.07 -22.05 1.73
N MET A 68 3.67 -22.18 0.55
CA MET A 68 3.67 -23.44 -0.20
C MET A 68 4.27 -24.61 0.58
N ALA A 69 5.34 -24.35 1.34
CA ALA A 69 5.99 -25.37 2.16
C ALA A 69 5.14 -25.81 3.37
N SER A 70 4.14 -25.02 3.75
CA SER A 70 3.33 -25.23 4.96
C SER A 70 1.97 -25.89 4.72
N VAL A 71 1.43 -25.84 3.49
CA VAL A 71 0.07 -26.33 3.20
C VAL A 71 0.03 -27.84 3.01
N ALA A 72 -1.09 -28.46 3.39
CA ALA A 72 -1.25 -29.92 3.38
C ALA A 72 -1.35 -30.53 1.96
N ASN A 73 -1.77 -29.74 0.97
CA ASN A 73 -1.97 -30.17 -0.42
C ASN A 73 -1.17 -29.30 -1.41
N PRO A 74 0.17 -29.41 -1.44
CA PRO A 74 0.97 -28.63 -2.37
C PRO A 74 0.59 -28.95 -3.82
N ARG A 75 0.55 -27.93 -4.69
CA ARG A 75 0.35 -28.15 -6.12
C ARG A 75 1.52 -28.91 -6.73
N SER A 76 1.24 -29.70 -7.77
CA SER A 76 2.30 -30.29 -8.59
C SER A 76 3.16 -29.17 -9.22
N PRO A 77 4.44 -29.44 -9.51
CA PRO A 77 5.31 -28.45 -10.16
C PRO A 77 4.73 -27.91 -11.49
N GLU A 78 4.03 -28.76 -12.23
CA GLU A 78 3.37 -28.42 -13.50
C GLU A 78 2.19 -27.46 -13.32
N ALA A 79 1.39 -27.65 -12.26
CA ALA A 79 0.25 -26.81 -11.95
C ALA A 79 0.63 -25.51 -11.23
N PHE A 80 1.87 -25.41 -10.74
CA PHE A 80 2.37 -24.23 -10.03
C PHE A 80 2.52 -23.03 -10.95
N GLN A 81 3.14 -23.19 -12.12
CA GLN A 81 3.43 -22.06 -13.03
C GLN A 81 2.15 -21.36 -13.53
N PRO A 82 1.11 -22.08 -14.00
CA PRO A 82 -0.15 -21.44 -14.41
C PRO A 82 -0.85 -20.73 -13.24
N TRP A 83 -0.83 -21.34 -12.05
CA TRP A 83 -1.41 -20.71 -10.86
C TRP A 83 -0.64 -19.44 -10.46
N PHE A 84 0.69 -19.48 -10.48
CA PHE A 84 1.52 -18.35 -10.10
C PHE A 84 1.36 -17.19 -11.09
N ALA A 85 1.24 -17.48 -12.39
CA ALA A 85 0.91 -16.48 -13.40
C ALA A 85 -0.48 -15.85 -13.15
N ALA A 86 -1.49 -16.65 -12.83
CA ALA A 86 -2.82 -16.14 -12.48
C ALA A 86 -2.78 -15.28 -11.21
N LEU A 87 -2.01 -15.68 -10.20
CA LEU A 87 -1.79 -14.88 -9.00
C LEU A 87 -1.12 -13.54 -9.33
N GLN A 88 -0.03 -13.55 -10.10
CA GLN A 88 0.66 -12.34 -10.55
C GLN A 88 -0.29 -11.35 -11.23
N MET A 89 -1.17 -11.83 -12.12
CA MET A 89 -2.18 -11.00 -12.76
C MET A 89 -3.18 -10.43 -11.75
N ALA A 90 -3.64 -11.25 -10.81
CA ALA A 90 -4.63 -10.85 -9.81
C ALA A 90 -4.10 -9.80 -8.82
N VAL A 91 -2.79 -9.79 -8.54
CA VAL A 91 -2.16 -8.87 -7.59
C VAL A 91 -1.35 -7.75 -8.24
N ALA A 92 -1.41 -7.60 -9.57
CA ALA A 92 -0.56 -6.67 -10.33
C ALA A 92 -0.73 -5.19 -9.96
N TYR A 93 -1.81 -4.82 -9.26
CA TYR A 93 -2.08 -3.46 -8.77
C TYR A 93 -1.77 -3.29 -7.28
N ILE A 94 -1.41 -4.35 -6.57
CA ILE A 94 -1.18 -4.32 -5.13
C ILE A 94 0.26 -3.86 -4.85
N PRO A 95 0.48 -2.91 -3.94
CA PRO A 95 1.82 -2.46 -3.58
C PRO A 95 2.70 -3.59 -3.04
N ALA A 96 3.97 -3.62 -3.43
CA ALA A 96 4.94 -4.62 -2.96
C ALA A 96 5.05 -4.65 -1.43
N ALA A 97 4.88 -3.49 -0.77
CA ALA A 97 4.94 -3.36 0.68
C ALA A 97 3.78 -4.06 1.42
N ALA A 98 2.68 -4.40 0.74
CA ALA A 98 1.62 -5.22 1.32
C ALA A 98 2.04 -6.69 1.49
N PHE A 99 3.06 -7.15 0.75
CA PHE A 99 3.63 -8.50 0.83
C PHE A 99 4.80 -8.53 1.82
N ASN A 100 4.49 -8.29 3.09
CA ASN A 100 5.48 -8.25 4.18
C ASN A 100 5.35 -9.47 5.11
N GLU A 101 6.22 -9.54 6.12
CA GLU A 101 6.25 -10.64 7.09
C GLU A 101 4.93 -10.76 7.88
N SER A 102 4.27 -9.64 8.19
CA SER A 102 3.01 -9.65 8.95
C SER A 102 1.90 -10.32 8.14
N THR A 103 1.71 -9.92 6.87
CA THR A 103 0.71 -10.56 6.01
C THR A 103 1.08 -12.00 5.67
N GLN A 104 2.37 -12.32 5.56
CA GLN A 104 2.84 -13.70 5.39
C GLN A 104 2.50 -14.57 6.60
N ARG A 105 2.68 -14.05 7.82
CA ARG A 105 2.33 -14.76 9.06
C ARG A 105 0.82 -15.01 9.14
N ILE A 106 0.01 -14.02 8.77
CA ILE A 106 -1.45 -14.17 8.68
C ILE A 106 -1.78 -15.28 7.67
N ALA A 107 -1.19 -15.25 6.46
CA ALA A 107 -1.39 -16.27 5.44
C ALA A 107 -1.05 -17.69 5.94
N LEU A 108 0.09 -17.86 6.63
CA LEU A 108 0.51 -19.15 7.20
C LEU A 108 -0.46 -19.68 8.26
N GLN A 109 -1.13 -18.79 9.01
CA GLN A 109 -2.13 -19.17 10.01
C GLN A 109 -3.47 -19.52 9.36
N THR A 110 -3.85 -18.78 8.32
CA THR A 110 -5.14 -18.90 7.62
C THR A 110 -5.19 -20.07 6.65
N PHE A 111 -4.19 -20.22 5.79
CA PHE A 111 -4.22 -21.18 4.70
C PHE A 111 -3.89 -22.58 5.19
N LYS A 112 -4.90 -23.46 5.23
CA LYS A 112 -4.72 -24.90 5.49
C LYS A 112 -4.49 -25.69 4.20
N MET A 113 -5.04 -25.16 3.11
CA MET A 113 -4.86 -25.67 1.75
C MET A 113 -4.16 -24.64 0.88
N PHE A 114 -3.67 -25.08 -0.27
CA PHE A 114 -3.06 -24.20 -1.26
C PHE A 114 -4.04 -23.10 -1.70
N PRO A 115 -3.68 -21.81 -1.53
CA PRO A 115 -4.62 -20.71 -1.68
C PRO A 115 -4.98 -20.42 -3.14
N THR A 116 -6.17 -19.89 -3.35
CA THR A 116 -6.55 -19.23 -4.60
C THR A 116 -5.94 -17.82 -4.66
N ALA A 117 -5.97 -17.20 -5.83
CA ALA A 117 -5.55 -15.80 -5.96
C ALA A 117 -6.44 -14.86 -5.12
N ALA A 118 -7.74 -15.17 -4.99
CA ALA A 118 -8.67 -14.40 -4.16
C ALA A 118 -8.28 -14.46 -2.68
N ASP A 119 -7.96 -15.65 -2.16
CA ASP A 119 -7.53 -15.82 -0.77
C ASP A 119 -6.28 -14.99 -0.45
N VAL A 120 -5.33 -14.94 -1.39
CA VAL A 120 -4.12 -14.10 -1.24
C VAL A 120 -4.50 -12.62 -1.22
N CYS A 121 -5.36 -12.17 -2.13
CA CYS A 121 -5.84 -10.79 -2.17
C CYS A 121 -6.53 -10.38 -0.86
N GLU A 122 -7.36 -11.25 -0.27
CA GLU A 122 -8.03 -10.99 1.00
C GLU A 122 -7.04 -10.77 2.14
N VAL A 123 -6.01 -11.62 2.25
CA VAL A 123 -5.01 -11.50 3.33
C VAL A 123 -4.20 -10.21 3.22
N VAL A 124 -3.91 -9.73 2.01
CA VAL A 124 -3.12 -8.50 1.81
C VAL A 124 -3.99 -7.24 1.68
N ALA A 125 -5.32 -7.38 1.66
CA ALA A 125 -6.24 -6.28 1.36
C ALA A 125 -6.09 -5.10 2.33
N ASP A 126 -6.04 -5.37 3.64
CA ASP A 126 -5.96 -4.31 4.65
C ASP A 126 -4.62 -3.56 4.60
N ALA A 127 -3.51 -4.31 4.46
CA ALA A 127 -2.18 -3.73 4.30
C ALA A 127 -2.08 -2.89 3.01
N SER A 128 -2.65 -3.39 1.91
CA SER A 128 -2.73 -2.68 0.63
C SER A 128 -3.53 -1.38 0.78
N ARG A 129 -4.73 -1.46 1.37
CA ARG A 129 -5.63 -0.32 1.56
C ARG A 129 -4.96 0.79 2.36
N SER A 130 -4.27 0.47 3.45
CA SER A 130 -3.55 1.46 4.26
C SER A 130 -2.50 2.25 3.45
N ILE A 131 -1.84 1.60 2.48
CA ILE A 131 -0.84 2.27 1.62
C ILE A 131 -1.54 3.12 0.57
N VAL A 132 -2.54 2.55 -0.12
CA VAL A 132 -3.29 3.21 -1.20
C VAL A 132 -4.00 4.46 -0.66
N ASP A 133 -4.72 4.34 0.45
CA ASP A 133 -5.46 5.46 1.04
C ASP A 133 -4.52 6.60 1.45
N ARG A 134 -3.34 6.27 2.01
CA ARG A 134 -2.33 7.27 2.37
C ARG A 134 -1.77 7.98 1.13
N VAL A 135 -1.44 7.24 0.08
CA VAL A 135 -0.94 7.81 -1.19
C VAL A 135 -2.00 8.71 -1.84
N GLU A 136 -3.25 8.27 -1.90
CA GLU A 136 -4.35 9.05 -2.46
C GLU A 136 -4.64 10.30 -1.62
N ALA A 137 -4.59 10.22 -0.29
CA ALA A 137 -4.70 11.38 0.58
C ALA A 137 -3.60 12.41 0.34
N LEU A 138 -2.33 11.98 0.20
CA LEU A 138 -1.21 12.87 -0.11
C LEU A 138 -1.38 13.54 -1.47
N LYS A 139 -1.76 12.78 -2.50
CA LYS A 139 -2.06 13.32 -3.83
C LYS A 139 -3.20 14.34 -3.77
N ALA A 140 -4.24 14.09 -2.99
CA ALA A 140 -5.36 15.02 -2.83
C ALA A 140 -4.91 16.34 -2.19
N ILE A 141 -4.04 16.30 -1.18
CA ILE A 141 -3.45 17.50 -0.55
C ILE A 141 -2.61 18.29 -1.56
N ILE A 142 -1.75 17.60 -2.32
CA ILE A 142 -0.86 18.22 -3.32
C ILE A 142 -1.68 18.90 -4.44
N ASN A 143 -2.74 18.24 -4.89
CA ASN A 143 -3.59 18.74 -5.99
C ASN A 143 -4.72 19.67 -5.52
N ALA A 144 -4.83 19.94 -4.22
CA ALA A 144 -5.87 20.82 -3.69
C ALA A 144 -5.74 22.23 -4.28
N LYS A 145 -6.76 22.65 -5.05
CA LYS A 145 -6.86 24.00 -5.60
C LYS A 145 -7.63 24.90 -4.64
N PRO A 146 -7.26 26.20 -4.52
CA PRO A 146 -8.07 27.17 -3.80
C PRO A 146 -9.51 27.07 -4.30
N ARG A 147 -10.48 26.89 -3.39
CA ARG A 147 -11.87 27.17 -3.74
C ARG A 147 -11.88 28.65 -4.04
N GLY A 148 -11.94 29.01 -5.32
CA GLY A 148 -12.10 30.39 -5.74
C GLY A 148 -13.24 30.97 -4.90
N GLY A 149 -12.95 32.04 -4.16
CA GLY A 149 -13.95 32.72 -3.36
C GLY A 149 -15.06 33.14 -4.31
N ALA A 150 -16.14 32.37 -4.34
CA ALA A 150 -17.40 32.79 -4.91
C ALA A 150 -18.06 33.70 -3.87
N HIS A 151 -17.54 34.92 -3.76
CA HIS A 151 -18.24 36.08 -3.23
C HIS A 151 -17.95 37.19 -4.26
N ALA A 152 -18.93 37.56 -5.10
CA ALA A 152 -20.12 38.35 -4.76
C ALA A 152 -19.72 39.76 -4.31
#